data_AF-A0ABD6I625-F1
#
_entry.id   AF-A0ABD6I625-F1
#
_cell.length_a   1.000
_cell.length_b   1.000
_cell.length_c   1.000
_cell.angle_alpha   90.00
_cell.angle_beta   90.00
_cell.angle_gamma   90.00
#
_symmetry.space_group_name_H-M   'P 1'
#
loop_
_entity.id
_entity.type
_entity.pdbx_description
1 polymer ?
#
loop_
_entity_poly.entity_id
_entity_poly.type
_entity_poly.pdbx_seq_one_letter_code
_entity_poly.pdbx_strand_id
1 'polypeptide(L)'
;MKIDKKLNLVSNITRGDGSIVYLHVTPFPYEVVEEYCVLLGNLFTNFIAQVGPLGSARVAAMMLRKRLRQDLEARKQDNQSLAEPPQTLTIVDEIQRLTVVVYSDDGQWKTAPLEVAFKQGVIDPDEYREVEGEVVFFMVSSAIQKANLIAPTVGTVIKMYDGQLTSSSVTAFRDSLLTSKPDTDTQTQNAQPETSYIPS
;
A
#
# COMPACT_ATOMS: atom_id res chain seq x y z
N MET A 1 -3.07 -26.93 -8.58
CA MET A 1 -3.60 -26.25 -7.37
C MET A 1 -3.52 -24.75 -7.60
N LYS A 2 -4.65 -24.08 -7.88
CA LYS A 2 -4.70 -22.61 -8.00
C LYS A 2 -4.97 -22.07 -6.60
N ILE A 3 -3.91 -21.68 -5.88
CA ILE A 3 -4.06 -20.94 -4.63
C ILE A 3 -4.82 -19.66 -4.98
N ASP A 4 -5.91 -19.39 -4.25
CA ASP A 4 -6.61 -18.11 -4.30
C ASP A 4 -5.60 -17.04 -3.85
N LYS A 5 -4.97 -16.36 -4.82
CA LYS A 5 -3.90 -15.39 -4.59
C LYS A 5 -4.51 -14.04 -4.20
N LYS A 6 -5.30 -14.01 -3.12
CA LYS A 6 -5.63 -12.74 -2.48
C LYS A 6 -4.33 -12.13 -2.03
N LEU A 7 -3.93 -11.06 -2.71
CA LEU A 7 -2.64 -10.43 -2.53
C LEU A 7 -2.92 -9.01 -2.03
N ASN A 8 -2.46 -8.74 -0.82
CA ASN A 8 -2.62 -7.48 -0.12
C ASN A 8 -1.26 -6.77 -0.06
N LEU A 9 -1.27 -5.46 0.15
CA LEU A 9 -0.07 -4.69 0.46
C LEU A 9 0.03 -4.51 1.98
N VAL A 10 1.23 -4.64 2.50
CA VAL A 10 1.64 -4.12 3.82
C VAL A 10 2.71 -3.07 3.56
N SER A 11 2.44 -1.82 3.91
CA SER A 11 3.44 -0.76 3.99
C SER A 11 3.64 -0.37 5.46
N ASN A 12 4.69 0.38 5.77
CA ASN A 12 5.00 0.76 7.13
C ASN A 12 5.53 2.20 7.23
N ILE A 13 5.30 2.81 8.38
CA ILE A 13 5.85 4.10 8.78
C ILE A 13 6.64 3.84 10.05
N THR A 14 7.93 4.16 10.03
CA THR A 14 8.81 4.08 11.19
C THR A 14 8.98 5.48 11.78
N ARG A 15 8.49 5.67 13.00
CA ARG A 15 8.56 6.95 13.70
C ARG A 15 9.94 7.20 14.29
N GLY A 16 10.21 8.46 14.64
CA GLY A 16 11.48 8.86 15.25
C GLY A 16 11.76 8.20 16.61
N ASP A 17 10.73 7.71 17.31
CA ASP A 17 10.85 6.96 18.56
C ASP A 17 11.05 5.44 18.35
N GLY A 18 11.13 5.00 17.08
CA GLY A 18 11.27 3.59 16.70
C GLY A 18 9.97 2.81 16.69
N SER A 19 8.83 3.41 17.04
CA SER A 19 7.53 2.76 16.90
C SER A 19 7.14 2.64 15.43
N ILE A 20 6.46 1.54 15.09
CA ILE A 20 6.07 1.24 13.72
C ILE A 20 4.55 1.21 13.62
N VAL A 21 4.03 1.89 12.59
CA VAL A 21 2.64 1.81 12.16
C VAL A 21 2.61 1.12 10.80
N TYR A 22 1.81 0.07 10.67
CA TYR A 22 1.62 -0.63 9.40
C TYR A 22 0.33 -0.22 8.74
N LEU A 23 0.32 -0.22 7.40
CA LEU A 23 -0.87 -0.08 6.59
C LEU A 23 -1.08 -1.37 5.82
N HIS A 24 -2.19 -2.05 6.11
CA HIS A 24 -2.65 -3.22 5.37
C HIS A 24 -3.72 -2.79 4.36
N VAL A 25 -3.45 -2.99 3.08
CA VAL A 25 -4.31 -2.54 1.98
C VAL A 25 -4.83 -3.74 1.22
N THR A 26 -6.15 -3.82 1.12
CA THR A 26 -6.84 -4.84 0.32
C THR A 26 -7.08 -4.30 -1.09
N PRO A 27 -6.79 -5.05 -2.17
CA PRO A 27 -7.04 -4.59 -3.53
C PRO A 27 -8.53 -4.32 -3.77
N PHE A 28 -8.85 -3.50 -4.78
CA PHE A 28 -10.22 -3.22 -5.14
C PHE A 28 -11.01 -4.49 -5.49
N PRO A 29 -12.25 -4.63 -5.01
CA PRO A 29 -13.14 -5.68 -5.47
C PRO A 29 -13.59 -5.39 -6.91
N TYR A 30 -14.10 -6.42 -7.61
CA TYR A 30 -14.35 -6.34 -9.05
C TYR A 30 -15.35 -5.24 -9.42
N GLU A 31 -16.36 -5.01 -8.58
CA GLU A 31 -17.43 -4.04 -8.82
C GLU A 31 -16.87 -2.60 -8.83
N VAL A 32 -15.91 -2.31 -7.94
CA VAL A 32 -15.21 -1.02 -7.92
C VAL A 32 -14.30 -0.89 -9.14
N VAL A 33 -13.63 -1.97 -9.55
CA VAL A 33 -12.79 -1.94 -10.77
C VAL A 33 -13.65 -1.68 -12.00
N GLU A 34 -14.82 -2.30 -12.10
CA GLU A 34 -15.78 -2.12 -13.19
C GLU A 34 -16.28 -0.66 -13.26
N GLU A 35 -16.71 -0.10 -12.13
CA GLU A 35 -17.21 1.29 -12.05
C GLU A 35 -16.13 2.33 -12.43
N TYR A 36 -14.88 2.11 -12.02
CA TYR A 36 -13.80 3.07 -12.19
C TYR A 36 -12.77 2.69 -13.27
N CYS A 37 -13.06 1.71 -14.12
CA CYS A 37 -12.10 1.11 -15.05
C CYS A 37 -11.36 2.12 -15.95
N VAL A 38 -12.07 3.13 -16.48
CA VAL A 38 -11.48 4.17 -17.35
C VAL A 38 -10.49 5.04 -16.56
N LEU A 39 -10.84 5.44 -15.33
CA LEU A 39 -9.97 6.22 -14.46
C LEU A 39 -8.71 5.42 -14.09
N LEU A 40 -8.90 4.17 -13.66
CA LEU A 40 -7.82 3.27 -13.25
C LEU A 40 -6.87 2.96 -14.41
N GLY A 41 -7.40 2.69 -15.61
CA GLY A 41 -6.59 2.43 -16.81
C GLY A 41 -5.76 3.65 -17.24
N ASN A 42 -6.34 4.85 -17.16
CA ASN A 42 -5.64 6.09 -17.44
C ASN A 42 -4.51 6.36 -16.43
N LEU A 43 -4.77 6.16 -15.14
CA LEU A 43 -3.75 6.31 -14.10
C LEU A 43 -2.61 5.30 -14.29
N PHE A 44 -2.94 4.03 -14.51
CA PHE A 44 -1.94 2.99 -14.77
C PHE A 44 -1.08 3.30 -15.99
N THR A 45 -1.70 3.76 -17.09
CA THR A 45 -0.95 4.17 -18.30
C THR A 45 -0.01 5.34 -17.99
N ASN A 46 -0.47 6.33 -17.23
CA ASN A 46 0.36 7.48 -16.86
C ASN A 46 1.51 7.10 -15.92
N PHE A 47 1.33 6.11 -15.04
CA PHE A 47 2.42 5.59 -14.21
C PHE A 47 3.57 5.09 -15.09
N ILE A 48 3.25 4.30 -16.12
CA ILE A 48 4.27 3.72 -17.00
C ILE A 48 4.85 4.78 -17.95
N ALA A 49 4.00 5.60 -18.58
CA ALA A 49 4.41 6.46 -19.68
C ALA A 49 5.06 7.78 -19.26
N GLN A 50 4.66 8.38 -18.12
CA GLN A 50 5.12 9.71 -17.74
C GLN A 50 6.20 9.71 -16.65
N VAL A 51 6.14 8.75 -15.73
CA VAL A 51 6.99 8.73 -14.53
C VAL A 51 7.90 7.50 -14.49
N GLY A 52 7.41 6.38 -15.01
CA GLY A 52 8.03 5.07 -14.86
C GLY A 52 7.61 4.37 -13.56
N PRO A 53 7.74 3.02 -13.48
CA PRO A 53 7.19 2.23 -12.38
C PRO A 53 7.68 2.66 -10.99
N LEU A 54 8.96 2.97 -10.84
CA LEU A 54 9.56 3.32 -9.55
C LEU A 54 9.03 4.66 -9.03
N GLY A 55 9.17 5.73 -9.80
CA GLY A 55 8.72 7.06 -9.38
C GLY A 55 7.20 7.14 -9.18
N SER A 56 6.43 6.30 -9.89
CA SER A 56 4.97 6.25 -9.77
C SER A 56 4.51 5.90 -8.37
N ALA A 57 5.19 4.99 -7.67
CA ALA A 57 4.85 4.65 -6.29
C ALA A 57 4.90 5.87 -5.37
N ARG A 58 5.79 6.85 -5.58
CA ARG A 58 5.84 8.07 -4.77
C ARG A 58 4.76 9.09 -5.12
N VAL A 59 4.37 9.17 -6.40
CA VAL A 59 3.51 10.25 -6.90
C VAL A 59 2.08 9.83 -7.24
N ALA A 60 1.74 8.53 -7.13
CA ALA A 60 0.46 7.98 -7.55
C ALA A 60 -0.74 8.69 -6.91
N ALA A 61 -0.68 8.98 -5.61
CA ALA A 61 -1.73 9.71 -4.91
C ALA A 61 -1.91 11.15 -5.42
N MET A 62 -0.81 11.82 -5.77
CA MET A 62 -0.85 13.16 -6.37
C MET A 62 -1.45 13.10 -7.78
N MET A 63 -1.11 12.07 -8.55
CA MET A 63 -1.67 11.85 -9.90
C MET A 63 -3.18 11.56 -9.85
N LEU A 64 -3.64 10.73 -8.90
CA LEU A 64 -5.06 10.48 -8.67
C LEU A 64 -5.78 11.79 -8.33
N ARG A 65 -5.30 12.55 -7.34
CA ARG A 65 -5.89 13.84 -6.95
C ARG A 65 -5.92 14.83 -8.11
N LYS A 66 -4.84 14.92 -8.89
CA LYS A 66 -4.78 15.78 -10.08
C LYS A 66 -5.83 15.37 -11.10
N ARG A 67 -5.98 14.07 -11.36
CA ARG A 67 -6.95 13.56 -12.32
C ARG A 67 -8.40 13.83 -11.90
N LEU A 68 -8.73 13.58 -10.64
CA LEU A 68 -10.07 13.85 -10.10
C LEU A 68 -10.46 15.32 -10.20
N ARG A 69 -9.50 16.25 -9.96
CA ARG A 69 -9.74 17.68 -10.15
C ARG A 69 -10.01 18.04 -11.62
N GLN A 70 -9.23 17.49 -12.55
CA GLN A 70 -9.43 17.71 -13.99
C GLN A 70 -10.79 17.22 -14.47
N ASP A 71 -11.22 16.03 -14.01
CA ASP A 71 -12.53 15.49 -14.37
C ASP A 71 -13.68 16.36 -13.80
N LEU A 72 -13.51 16.92 -12.59
CA LEU A 72 -14.47 17.86 -12.01
C LEU A 72 -14.52 19.19 -12.77
N GLU A 73 -13.37 19.73 -13.19
CA GLU A 73 -13.29 20.97 -13.96
C GLU A 73 -13.93 20.83 -15.35
N ALA A 74 -13.69 19.71 -16.04
CA ALA A 74 -14.32 19.41 -17.33
C ALA A 74 -15.85 19.37 -17.22
N ARG A 75 -16.38 18.69 -16.19
CA ARG A 75 -17.84 18.64 -15.94
C ARG A 75 -18.46 20.02 -15.69
N LYS A 76 -17.73 20.90 -14.98
CA LYS A 76 -18.16 22.28 -14.73
C LYS A 76 -18.21 23.12 -16.02
N GLN A 77 -17.28 22.89 -16.96
CA GLN A 77 -17.22 23.61 -18.22
C GLN A 77 -18.32 23.20 -19.20
N ASP A 78 -18.72 21.92 -19.18
CA ASP A 78 -19.75 21.39 -20.09
C ASP A 78 -21.20 21.74 -19.68
N ASN A 79 -21.41 22.56 -18.63
CA ASN A 79 -22.73 22.90 -18.09
C ASN A 79 -23.62 21.68 -17.80
N GLN A 80 -23.02 20.50 -17.69
CA GLN A 80 -23.69 19.33 -17.15
C GLN A 80 -23.99 19.68 -15.70
N SER A 81 -25.29 19.70 -15.35
CA SER A 81 -25.74 19.94 -13.99
C SER A 81 -24.80 19.25 -13.02
N LEU A 82 -24.36 19.96 -11.98
CA LEU A 82 -23.78 19.38 -10.77
C LEU A 82 -24.85 18.54 -10.05
N ALA A 83 -25.57 17.68 -10.79
CA ALA A 83 -26.36 16.61 -10.23
C ALA A 83 -25.43 15.92 -9.25
N GLU A 84 -25.88 15.87 -8.00
CA GLU A 84 -25.10 15.39 -6.88
C GLU A 84 -24.36 14.13 -7.31
N PRO A 85 -23.06 13.99 -6.97
CA PRO A 85 -22.36 12.75 -7.26
C PRO A 85 -23.28 11.61 -6.81
N PRO A 86 -23.45 10.55 -7.63
CA PRO A 86 -24.30 9.44 -7.26
C PRO A 86 -23.97 9.03 -5.82
N GLN A 87 -24.95 8.52 -5.07
CA GLN A 87 -24.77 8.02 -3.69
C GLN A 87 -23.75 6.86 -3.59
N THR A 88 -22.96 6.60 -4.63
CA THR A 88 -21.83 5.69 -4.66
C THR A 88 -20.62 6.35 -4.00
N LEU A 89 -19.91 5.56 -3.20
CA LEU A 89 -18.63 5.96 -2.59
C LEU A 89 -17.65 6.37 -3.69
N THR A 90 -16.93 7.47 -3.49
CA THR A 90 -15.90 7.87 -4.44
C THR A 90 -14.74 6.87 -4.41
N ILE A 91 -13.95 6.81 -5.48
CA ILE A 91 -12.75 5.95 -5.50
C ILE A 91 -11.79 6.24 -4.33
N VAL A 92 -11.77 7.49 -3.85
CA VAL A 92 -10.96 7.88 -2.68
C VAL A 92 -11.53 7.27 -1.41
N ASP A 93 -12.86 7.27 -1.25
CA ASP A 93 -13.51 6.64 -0.12
C ASP A 93 -13.32 5.12 -0.14
N GLU A 94 -13.34 4.50 -1.32
CA GLU A 94 -13.01 3.07 -1.47
C GLU A 94 -11.58 2.76 -1.06
N ILE A 95 -10.60 3.58 -1.45
CA ILE A 95 -9.19 3.42 -1.03
C ILE A 95 -9.09 3.52 0.50
N GLN A 96 -9.75 4.50 1.11
CA GLN A 96 -9.74 4.66 2.57
C GLN A 96 -10.39 3.48 3.28
N ARG A 97 -11.55 3.01 2.77
CA ARG A 97 -12.29 1.86 3.31
C ARG A 97 -11.49 0.56 3.24
N LEU A 98 -10.68 0.40 2.20
CA LEU A 98 -9.85 -0.80 1.96
C LEU A 98 -8.45 -0.71 2.59
N THR A 99 -8.16 0.38 3.30
CA THR A 99 -6.91 0.59 4.02
C THR A 99 -7.14 0.48 5.53
N VAL A 100 -6.44 -0.45 6.17
CA VAL A 100 -6.51 -0.66 7.61
C VAL A 100 -5.15 -0.37 8.23
N VAL A 101 -5.13 0.47 9.24
CA VAL A 101 -3.94 0.78 10.04
C VAL A 101 -3.79 -0.28 11.12
N VAL A 102 -2.60 -0.84 11.24
CA VAL A 102 -2.21 -1.78 12.31
C VAL A 102 -1.15 -1.09 13.16
N TYR A 103 -1.41 -0.95 14.45
CA TYR A 103 -0.56 -0.17 15.35
C TYR A 103 -0.45 -0.84 16.72
N SER A 104 0.64 -0.58 17.43
CA SER A 104 0.84 -1.05 18.79
C SER A 104 0.29 -0.02 19.78
N ASP A 105 -0.51 -0.47 20.73
CA ASP A 105 -1.03 0.34 21.84
C ASP A 105 -0.76 -0.43 23.14
N ASP A 106 0.12 0.11 23.98
CA ASP A 106 0.65 -0.55 25.19
C ASP A 106 1.15 -2.00 24.94
N GLY A 107 1.82 -2.21 23.81
CA GLY A 107 2.36 -3.51 23.41
C GLY A 107 1.33 -4.49 22.86
N GLN A 108 0.06 -4.07 22.71
CA GLN A 108 -0.98 -4.85 22.04
C GLN A 108 -1.19 -4.33 20.63
N TRP A 109 -1.07 -5.21 19.63
CA TRP A 109 -1.37 -4.87 18.25
C TRP A 109 -2.87 -4.72 18.04
N LYS A 110 -3.29 -3.54 17.58
CA LYS A 110 -4.68 -3.17 17.26
C LYS A 110 -4.81 -2.82 15.79
N THR A 111 -6.05 -2.77 15.33
CA THR A 111 -6.40 -2.42 13.94
C THR A 111 -7.48 -1.35 13.95
N ALA A 112 -7.34 -0.34 13.10
CA ALA A 112 -8.37 0.66 12.86
C ALA A 112 -8.48 0.95 11.35
N PRO A 113 -9.69 1.11 10.80
CA PRO A 113 -9.85 1.67 9.45
C PRO A 113 -9.12 3.01 9.34
N LEU A 114 -8.55 3.33 8.18
CA LEU A 114 -7.73 4.53 8.00
C LEU A 114 -8.41 5.83 8.50
N GLU A 115 -9.68 6.02 8.16
CA GLU A 115 -10.46 7.18 8.61
C GLU A 115 -10.57 7.26 10.15
N VAL A 116 -10.76 6.11 10.81
CA VAL A 116 -10.84 6.01 12.27
C VAL A 116 -9.47 6.28 12.89
N ALA A 117 -8.39 5.75 12.30
CA ALA A 117 -7.03 5.98 12.75
C ALA A 117 -6.66 7.47 12.72
N PHE A 118 -7.06 8.21 11.67
CA PHE A 118 -6.92 9.66 11.63
C PHE A 118 -7.72 10.35 12.74
N LYS A 119 -9.00 9.99 12.91
CA LYS A 119 -9.87 10.59 13.94
C LYS A 119 -9.34 10.37 15.35
N GLN A 120 -8.68 9.23 15.59
CA GLN A 120 -8.09 8.86 16.88
C GLN A 120 -6.67 9.40 17.08
N GLY A 121 -6.07 10.04 16.06
CA GLY A 121 -4.68 10.51 16.12
C GLY A 121 -3.66 9.36 16.15
N VAL A 122 -4.05 8.16 15.69
CA VAL A 122 -3.15 7.00 15.59
C VAL A 122 -2.13 7.20 14.48
N ILE A 123 -2.51 7.89 13.41
CA ILE A 123 -1.64 8.31 12.30
C ILE A 123 -2.04 9.75 11.94
N ASP A 124 -1.07 10.61 11.64
CA ASP A 124 -1.34 11.97 11.17
C ASP A 124 -1.24 12.10 9.64
N PRO A 125 -1.78 13.20 9.05
CA PRO A 125 -1.77 13.38 7.60
C PRO A 125 -0.37 13.49 6.98
N ASP A 126 0.63 13.96 7.71
CA ASP A 126 1.99 14.09 7.19
C ASP A 126 2.69 12.71 7.21
N GLU A 127 2.50 11.92 8.26
CA GLU A 127 2.91 10.50 8.30
C GLU A 127 2.28 9.71 7.15
N TYR A 128 0.97 9.85 6.94
CA TYR A 128 0.29 9.13 5.87
C TYR A 128 0.79 9.52 4.46
N ARG A 129 1.21 10.78 4.25
CA ARG A 129 1.76 11.23 2.95
C ARG A 129 3.05 10.50 2.56
N GLU A 130 3.74 9.87 3.49
CA GLU A 130 4.93 9.06 3.17
C GLU A 130 4.55 7.84 2.33
N VAL A 131 3.46 7.17 2.72
CA VAL A 131 3.02 5.88 2.18
C VAL A 131 1.79 5.97 1.27
N GLU A 132 1.04 7.09 1.26
CA GLU A 132 -0.19 7.28 0.46
C GLU A 132 0.04 6.94 -1.02
N GLY A 133 1.21 7.29 -1.55
CA GLY A 133 1.60 6.96 -2.91
C GLY A 133 1.63 5.45 -3.18
N GLU A 134 2.25 4.68 -2.29
CA GLU A 134 2.36 3.22 -2.40
C GLU A 134 0.98 2.56 -2.37
N VAL A 135 0.11 3.02 -1.48
CA VAL A 135 -1.29 2.56 -1.37
C VAL A 135 -1.99 2.73 -2.72
N VAL A 136 -1.99 3.94 -3.28
CA VAL A 136 -2.67 4.22 -4.57
C VAL A 136 -2.01 3.46 -5.72
N PHE A 137 -0.67 3.39 -5.74
CA PHE A 137 0.07 2.67 -6.77
C PHE A 137 -0.28 1.19 -6.79
N PHE A 138 -0.31 0.54 -5.63
CA PHE A 138 -0.71 -0.85 -5.48
C PHE A 138 -2.15 -1.07 -5.91
N MET A 139 -3.08 -0.23 -5.45
CA MET A 139 -4.51 -0.33 -5.74
C MET A 139 -4.79 -0.23 -7.24
N VAL A 140 -4.23 0.78 -7.90
CA VAL A 140 -4.39 0.97 -9.35
C VAL A 140 -3.70 -0.15 -10.14
N SER A 141 -2.48 -0.52 -9.75
CA SER A 141 -1.70 -1.52 -10.50
C SER A 141 -2.29 -2.93 -10.38
N SER A 142 -2.81 -3.28 -9.20
CA SER A 142 -3.45 -4.58 -8.96
C SER A 142 -4.81 -4.71 -9.65
N ALA A 143 -5.52 -3.60 -9.86
CA ALA A 143 -6.78 -3.59 -10.61
C ALA A 143 -6.62 -3.86 -12.10
N ILE A 144 -5.48 -3.48 -12.70
CA ILE A 144 -5.25 -3.58 -14.14
C ILE A 144 -4.43 -4.82 -14.53
N GLN A 145 -3.45 -5.19 -13.71
CA GLN A 145 -2.54 -6.28 -14.04
C GLN A 145 -3.12 -7.66 -13.71
N LYS A 146 -2.74 -8.67 -14.50
CA LYS A 146 -3.03 -10.08 -14.15
C LYS A 146 -2.37 -10.44 -12.82
N ALA A 147 -3.07 -11.20 -11.98
CA ALA A 147 -2.60 -11.58 -10.65
C ALA A 147 -1.18 -12.20 -10.60
N ASN A 148 -0.78 -12.95 -11.64
CA ASN A 148 0.56 -13.54 -11.71
C ASN A 148 1.67 -12.53 -12.05
N LEU A 149 1.32 -11.33 -12.54
CA LEU A 149 2.27 -10.25 -12.84
C LEU A 149 2.46 -9.31 -11.66
N ILE A 150 1.50 -9.20 -10.75
CA ILE A 150 1.56 -8.25 -9.63
C ILE A 150 2.82 -8.47 -8.77
N ALA A 151 3.12 -9.70 -8.38
CA ALA A 151 4.32 -9.98 -7.58
C ALA A 151 5.64 -9.58 -8.27
N PRO A 152 5.95 -10.03 -9.51
CA PRO A 152 7.20 -9.66 -10.17
C PRO A 152 7.29 -8.19 -10.61
N THR A 153 6.17 -7.48 -10.78
CA THR A 153 6.19 -6.05 -11.19
C THR A 153 5.98 -5.12 -9.99
N VAL A 154 4.76 -5.08 -9.45
CA VAL A 154 4.33 -4.22 -8.35
C VAL A 154 5.10 -4.56 -7.09
N GLY A 155 5.26 -5.86 -6.78
CA GLY A 155 6.00 -6.30 -5.60
C GLY A 155 7.46 -5.87 -5.59
N THR A 156 8.11 -5.88 -6.76
CA THR A 156 9.50 -5.41 -6.89
C THR A 156 9.62 -3.92 -6.59
N VAL A 157 8.69 -3.10 -7.08
CA VAL A 157 8.66 -1.65 -6.81
C VAL A 157 8.35 -1.39 -5.33
N ILE A 158 7.30 -2.02 -4.80
CA ILE A 158 6.87 -1.87 -3.41
C ILE A 158 7.99 -2.24 -2.43
N LYS A 159 8.77 -3.28 -2.73
CA LYS A 159 9.91 -3.68 -1.90
C LYS A 159 11.00 -2.59 -1.79
N MET A 160 11.14 -1.72 -2.79
CA MET A 160 12.10 -0.60 -2.74
C MET A 160 11.66 0.52 -1.78
N TYR A 161 10.40 0.49 -1.33
CA TYR A 161 9.82 1.41 -0.36
C TYR A 161 9.50 0.68 0.96
N ASP A 162 10.21 -0.40 1.27
CA ASP A 162 10.02 -1.22 2.48
C ASP A 162 8.60 -1.80 2.67
N GLY A 163 7.81 -1.81 1.59
CA GLY A 163 6.53 -2.49 1.56
C GLY A 163 6.66 -3.97 1.18
N GLN A 164 5.61 -4.73 1.44
CA GLN A 164 5.54 -6.16 1.18
C GLN A 164 4.18 -6.57 0.62
N LEU A 165 4.19 -7.52 -0.31
CA LEU A 165 2.97 -8.22 -0.72
C LEU A 165 2.72 -9.43 0.20
N THR A 166 1.51 -9.58 0.71
CA THR A 166 1.14 -10.67 1.60
C THR A 166 -0.17 -11.32 1.17
N SER A 167 -0.32 -12.62 1.43
CA SER A 167 -1.61 -13.31 1.30
C SER A 167 -2.43 -13.31 2.59
N SER A 168 -1.84 -12.84 3.70
CA SER A 168 -2.52 -12.79 5.00
C SER A 168 -3.60 -11.73 5.01
N SER A 169 -4.75 -12.05 5.62
CA SER A 169 -5.73 -11.04 6.00
C SER A 169 -5.14 -10.07 7.03
N VAL A 170 -5.75 -8.90 7.19
CA VAL A 170 -5.29 -7.92 8.20
C VAL A 170 -5.27 -8.51 9.61
N THR A 171 -6.24 -9.34 9.97
CA THR A 171 -6.29 -10.03 11.27
C THR A 171 -5.13 -11.00 11.43
N ALA A 172 -4.89 -11.85 10.42
CA ALA A 172 -3.79 -12.81 10.45
C ALA A 172 -2.42 -12.11 10.47
N PHE A 173 -2.29 -10.99 9.75
CA PHE A 173 -1.08 -10.17 9.78
C PHE A 173 -0.86 -9.55 11.17
N ARG A 174 -1.86 -8.89 11.74
CA ARG A 174 -1.81 -8.36 13.11
C ARG A 174 -1.41 -9.43 14.12
N ASP A 175 -2.03 -10.61 14.06
CA ASP A 175 -1.75 -11.70 14.99
C ASP A 175 -0.32 -12.23 14.84
N SER A 176 0.23 -12.21 13.62
CA SER A 176 1.63 -12.57 13.38
C SER A 176 2.62 -11.61 14.04
N LEU A 177 2.28 -10.31 14.16
CA LEU A 177 3.12 -9.30 14.82
C LEU A 177 3.25 -9.54 16.34
N LEU A 178 2.27 -10.18 16.98
CA LEU A 178 2.36 -10.59 18.38
C LEU A 178 3.39 -11.71 18.60
N THR A 179 3.59 -12.55 17.58
CA THR A 179 4.51 -13.69 17.63
C THR A 179 5.90 -13.38 17.06
N SER A 180 6.02 -12.27 16.34
CA SER A 180 7.27 -11.73 15.83
C SER A 180 8.14 -11.30 17.01
N LYS A 181 9.09 -12.15 17.41
CA LYS A 181 10.15 -11.73 18.33
C LYS A 181 10.98 -10.65 17.62
N PRO A 182 11.40 -9.57 18.30
CA PRO A 182 12.46 -8.74 17.76
C PRO A 182 13.65 -9.64 17.49
N ASP A 183 14.25 -9.55 16.29
CA ASP A 183 15.52 -10.19 15.99
C ASP A 183 16.51 -9.68 17.03
N THR A 184 16.73 -10.48 18.07
CA THR A 184 17.88 -10.30 18.95
C THR A 184 19.06 -10.62 18.07
N ASP A 185 19.86 -9.60 17.77
CA ASP A 185 21.10 -9.62 17.00
C ASP A 185 21.60 -11.04 16.74
N THR A 186 21.55 -11.45 15.48
CA THR A 186 22.39 -12.56 15.04
C THR A 186 23.81 -12.10 15.31
N GLN A 187 24.36 -12.47 16.47
CA GLN A 187 25.78 -12.27 16.76
C GLN A 187 26.51 -12.86 15.57
N THR A 188 27.18 -11.99 14.81
CA THR A 188 28.09 -12.39 13.75
C THR A 188 29.05 -13.37 14.40
N GLN A 189 28.86 -14.66 14.12
CA GLN A 189 29.72 -15.70 14.65
C GLN A 189 31.10 -15.40 14.07
N ASN A 190 32.01 -14.89 14.91
CA ASN A 190 33.38 -14.61 14.50
C ASN A 190 33.90 -15.85 13.78
N ALA A 191 34.23 -15.71 12.50
CA ALA A 191 34.81 -16.78 11.72
C ALA A 191 36.01 -17.34 12.49
N GLN A 192 36.03 -18.65 12.72
CA GLN A 192 37.18 -19.29 13.35
C GLN A 192 38.41 -19.04 12.47
N PRO A 193 39.55 -18.63 13.04
CA PRO A 193 40.77 -18.44 12.26
C PRO A 193 41.19 -19.76 11.61
N GLU A 194 41.33 -19.75 10.28
CA GLU A 194 41.82 -20.90 9.52
C GLU A 194 43.22 -21.27 10.00
N THR A 195 43.36 -22.43 10.65
CA THR A 195 44.68 -23.02 10.89
C THR A 195 45.15 -23.69 9.61
N SER A 196 45.82 -22.91 8.75
CA SER A 196 46.60 -23.44 7.63
C SER A 196 47.72 -24.33 8.16
N TYR A 197 47.53 -25.65 8.11
CA TYR A 197 48.57 -26.63 8.37
C TYR A 197 49.32 -26.91 7.07
N ILE A 198 50.58 -26.47 6.97
CA ILE A 198 51.48 -26.80 5.86
C ILE A 198 52.38 -27.95 6.36
N PRO A 199 52.27 -29.18 5.83
CA PRO A 199 53.20 -30.26 6.16
C PRO A 199 54.57 -29.98 5.52
N SER A 200 55.64 -30.25 6.30
CA SER A 200 57.05 -30.17 5.87
C SER A 200 57.44 -31.28 4.91
#